data_AF-A0A920IUG0-F1
#
_entry.id   AF-A0A920IUG0-F1
#
_cell.length_a   1.000
_cell.length_b   1.000
_cell.length_c   1.000
_cell.angle_alpha   90.00
_cell.angle_beta   90.00
_cell.angle_gamma   90.00
#
_symmetry.space_group_name_H-M   'P 1'
#
loop_
_entity.id
_entity.type
_entity.pdbx_description
1 polymer ?
#
loop_
_entity_poly.entity_id
_entity_poly.type
_entity_poly.pdbx_seq_one_letter_code
_entity_poly.pdbx_strand_id
1 'polypeptide(L)'
;MLDRVAIIVGEGVILESQINNTVATFKNRLQQQGCKCQAMNLFLDQVHERLIVDELQLQAGRRAGIRVSDAELNQTIAEIASQNNFTIEEFIDDLDLKGESYPEFREQIRKELIIQRVQRGKVGGQI
;
A
#
# COMPACT_ATOMS: atom_id res chain seq x y z
N MET A 1 -15.03 17.05 1.39
CA MET A 1 -15.87 16.01 2.06
C MET A 1 -15.08 15.51 3.27
N LEU A 2 -15.72 15.27 4.42
CA LEU A 2 -15.07 14.72 5.60
C LEU A 2 -15.12 13.19 5.51
N ASP A 3 -13.96 12.55 5.53
CA ASP A 3 -13.83 11.11 5.53
C ASP A 3 -14.08 10.55 6.94
N ARG A 4 -14.67 9.35 7.03
CA ARG A 4 -15.06 8.74 8.31
C ARG A 4 -13.99 7.77 8.78
N VAL A 5 -13.77 7.75 10.10
CA VAL A 5 -12.92 6.74 10.74
C VAL A 5 -13.67 5.43 10.79
N ALA A 6 -13.09 4.39 10.19
CA ALA A 6 -13.66 3.04 10.18
C ALA A 6 -13.06 2.14 11.26
N ILE A 7 -11.73 2.21 11.47
CA ILE A 7 -11.00 1.37 12.43
C ILE A 7 -9.91 2.20 13.13
N ILE A 8 -9.69 1.97 14.43
CA ILE A 8 -8.60 2.56 15.21
C ILE A 8 -7.58 1.46 15.52
N VAL A 9 -6.30 1.71 15.24
CA VAL A 9 -5.22 0.73 15.39
C VAL A 9 -4.06 1.37 16.15
N GLY A 10 -3.96 1.10 17.46
CA GLY A 10 -2.95 1.72 18.32
C GLY A 10 -3.10 3.24 18.35
N GLU A 11 -2.12 3.96 17.79
CA GLU A 11 -2.14 5.44 17.67
C GLU A 11 -2.59 5.92 16.28
N GLY A 12 -2.91 5.02 15.36
CA GLY A 12 -3.33 5.31 13.98
C GLY A 12 -4.82 5.06 13.74
N VAL A 13 -5.33 5.61 12.63
CA VAL A 13 -6.71 5.41 12.17
C VAL A 13 -6.73 4.97 10.71
N ILE A 14 -7.60 4.00 10.41
CA ILE A 14 -7.90 3.56 9.05
C ILE A 14 -9.24 4.18 8.66
N LEU A 15 -9.25 4.87 7.52
CA LEU A 15 -10.42 5.59 7.02
C LEU A 15 -11.30 4.69 6.16
N GLU A 16 -12.59 5.03 6.06
CA GLU A 16 -13.54 4.29 5.24
C GLU A 16 -13.18 4.35 3.75
N SER A 17 -12.67 5.49 3.26
CA SER A 17 -12.17 5.61 1.88
C SER A 17 -11.04 4.63 1.57
N GLN A 18 -10.13 4.39 2.52
CA GLN A 18 -8.98 3.49 2.34
C GLN A 18 -9.43 2.03 2.22
N ILE A 19 -10.42 1.63 3.02
CA ILE A 19 -11.03 0.29 2.93
C ILE A 19 -11.68 0.13 1.56
N ASN A 20 -12.50 1.09 1.15
CA ASN A 20 -13.20 1.03 -0.13
C ASN A 20 -12.24 0.97 -1.32
N ASN A 21 -11.18 1.77 -1.31
CA ASN A 21 -10.15 1.75 -2.35
C ASN A 21 -9.44 0.39 -2.41
N THR A 22 -9.08 -0.17 -1.24
CA THR A 22 -8.39 -1.46 -1.17
C THR A 22 -9.28 -2.61 -1.67
N VAL A 23 -10.57 -2.62 -1.28
CA VAL A 23 -11.57 -3.57 -1.79
C VAL A 23 -11.69 -3.47 -3.31
N ALA A 24 -11.73 -2.26 -3.87
CA ALA A 24 -11.82 -2.06 -5.32
C ALA A 24 -10.57 -2.60 -6.05
N THR A 25 -9.37 -2.29 -5.57
CA THR A 25 -8.12 -2.80 -6.14
C THR A 25 -8.05 -4.33 -6.08
N PHE A 26 -8.44 -4.93 -4.95
CA PHE A 26 -8.41 -6.38 -4.78
C PHE A 26 -9.42 -7.09 -5.70
N LYS A 27 -10.63 -6.53 -5.82
CA LYS A 27 -11.66 -7.02 -6.73
C LYS A 27 -11.20 -6.99 -8.19
N ASN A 28 -10.57 -5.90 -8.62
CA ASN A 28 -10.02 -5.78 -9.98
C ASN A 28 -8.96 -6.85 -10.26
N ARG A 29 -8.05 -7.11 -9.31
CA ARG A 29 -7.03 -8.17 -9.46
C ARG A 29 -7.64 -9.58 -9.55
N LEU A 30 -8.67 -9.87 -8.73
CA LEU A 30 -9.34 -11.18 -8.75
C LEU A 30 -10.14 -11.42 -10.03
N GLN A 31 -10.78 -10.37 -10.56
CA GLN A 31 -11.47 -10.44 -11.85
C GLN A 31 -10.51 -10.76 -13.00
N GLN A 32 -9.30 -10.20 -12.97
CA GLN A 32 -8.25 -10.54 -13.94
C GLN A 32 -7.73 -11.98 -13.80
N GLN A 33 -7.80 -12.56 -12.59
CA GLN A 33 -7.37 -13.94 -12.32
C GLN A 33 -8.49 -14.99 -12.48
N GLY A 34 -9.69 -14.60 -12.90
CA GLY A 34 -10.81 -15.52 -13.16
C GLY A 34 -11.38 -16.22 -11.92
N CYS A 35 -11.03 -15.76 -10.71
CA CYS A 35 -11.48 -16.36 -9.47
C CYS A 35 -12.92 -15.93 -9.17
N LYS A 36 -13.84 -16.89 -8.99
CA LYS A 36 -15.20 -16.61 -8.54
C LYS A 36 -15.14 -15.97 -7.15
N CYS A 37 -15.60 -14.73 -7.04
CA CYS A 37 -15.77 -14.02 -5.76
C CYS A 37 -16.40 -14.97 -4.72
N GLN A 38 -15.60 -15.45 -3.78
CA GLN A 38 -16.10 -16.03 -2.54
C GLN A 38 -16.87 -14.94 -1.77
N ALA A 39 -17.75 -15.28 -0.84
CA ALA A 39 -18.73 -14.35 -0.27
C ALA A 39 -18.14 -12.98 0.11
N MET A 40 -18.72 -11.88 -0.40
CA MET A 40 -18.22 -10.49 -0.22
C MET A 40 -17.86 -10.13 1.23
N ASN A 41 -18.56 -10.69 2.21
CA ASN A 41 -18.30 -10.43 3.63
C ASN A 41 -16.93 -10.97 4.08
N LEU A 42 -16.49 -12.14 3.59
CA LEU A 42 -15.18 -12.69 3.90
C LEU A 42 -14.05 -11.81 3.33
N PHE A 43 -14.28 -11.12 2.20
CA PHE A 43 -13.29 -10.22 1.62
C PHE A 43 -13.14 -8.93 2.42
N LEU A 44 -14.24 -8.39 2.94
CA LEU A 44 -14.18 -7.17 3.74
C LEU A 44 -13.35 -7.39 5.01
N ASP A 45 -13.57 -8.53 5.68
CA ASP A 45 -12.80 -8.92 6.87
C ASP A 45 -11.31 -9.12 6.55
N GLN A 46 -10.99 -9.75 5.42
CA GLN A 46 -9.60 -9.92 4.97
C GLN A 46 -8.91 -8.58 4.66
N VAL A 47 -9.63 -7.63 4.05
CA VAL A 47 -9.10 -6.28 3.80
C VAL A 47 -8.89 -5.53 5.10
N HIS A 48 -9.82 -5.62 6.05
CA HIS A 48 -9.66 -5.01 7.37
C HIS A 48 -8.42 -5.55 8.08
N GLU A 49 -8.27 -6.88 8.17
CA GLU A 49 -7.11 -7.51 8.80
C GLU A 49 -5.81 -7.06 8.13
N ARG A 50 -5.79 -7.00 6.79
CA ARG A 50 -4.62 -6.53 6.05
C ARG A 50 -4.25 -5.09 6.41
N LEU A 51 -5.23 -4.18 6.40
CA LEU A 51 -4.99 -2.77 6.72
C LEU A 51 -4.55 -2.58 8.18
N ILE A 52 -5.09 -3.36 9.12
CA ILE A 52 -4.65 -3.37 10.52
C ILE A 52 -3.19 -3.81 10.63
N VAL A 53 -2.83 -4.92 10.00
CA VAL A 53 -1.45 -5.44 10.00
C VAL A 53 -0.48 -4.43 9.39
N ASP A 54 -0.84 -3.81 8.26
CA ASP A 54 -0.01 -2.82 7.59
C ASP A 54 0.21 -1.59 8.48
N GLU A 55 -0.83 -1.08 9.14
CA GLU A 55 -0.70 0.04 10.08
C GLU A 55 0.18 -0.31 11.28
N LEU A 56 0.03 -1.52 11.86
CA LEU A 56 0.91 -2.00 12.93
C LEU A 56 2.37 -2.12 12.49
N GLN A 57 2.62 -2.55 11.26
CA GLN A 57 3.96 -2.64 10.69
C GLN A 57 4.56 -1.26 10.45
N LEU A 58 3.78 -0.30 9.95
CA LEU A 58 4.22 1.09 9.81
C LEU A 58 4.59 1.70 11.16
N GLN A 59 3.78 1.49 12.20
CA GLN A 59 4.09 1.94 13.56
C GLN A 59 5.36 1.28 14.10
N ALA A 60 5.53 -0.02 13.88
CA ALA A 60 6.76 -0.73 14.24
C ALA A 60 7.98 -0.14 13.51
N GLY A 61 7.86 0.18 12.22
CA GLY A 61 8.91 0.81 11.43
C GLY A 61 9.29 2.20 11.96
N ARG A 62 8.29 3.03 12.31
CA ARG A 62 8.52 4.33 12.95
C ARG A 62 9.25 4.18 14.28
N ARG A 63 8.82 3.26 15.15
CA ARG A 63 9.48 2.98 16.45
C ARG A 63 10.91 2.46 16.29
N ALA A 64 11.17 1.67 15.26
CA ALA A 64 12.50 1.17 14.93
C ALA A 64 13.40 2.21 14.23
N GLY A 65 12.90 3.42 13.94
CA GLY A 65 13.65 4.46 13.25
C GLY A 65 13.89 4.17 11.76
N ILE A 66 13.11 3.27 11.15
CA ILE A 66 13.21 2.95 9.72
C ILE A 66 12.78 4.15 8.89
N ARG A 67 13.66 4.62 8.01
CA ARG A 67 13.42 5.76 7.11
C ARG A 67 13.83 5.41 5.70
N VAL A 68 13.03 5.85 4.73
CA VAL A 68 13.33 5.72 3.30
C VAL A 68 13.79 7.08 2.81
N SER A 69 14.97 7.14 2.20
CA SER A 69 15.49 8.38 1.63
C SER A 69 14.80 8.71 0.31
N ASP A 70 14.75 9.98 -0.08
CA ASP A 70 14.16 10.35 -1.38
C ASP A 70 14.92 9.79 -2.57
N ALA A 71 16.25 9.62 -2.45
CA ALA A 71 17.06 9.00 -3.48
C ALA A 71 16.67 7.52 -3.69
N GLU A 72 16.52 6.77 -2.60
CA GLU A 72 16.06 5.39 -2.65
C GLU A 72 14.63 5.28 -3.22
N LEU A 73 13.73 6.16 -2.77
CA LEU A 73 12.36 6.18 -3.24
C LEU A 73 12.29 6.45 -4.75
N ASN A 74 13.05 7.43 -5.24
CA ASN A 74 13.15 7.74 -6.67
C ASN A 74 13.67 6.54 -7.46
N GLN A 75 14.71 5.87 -6.94
CA GLN A 75 15.29 4.69 -7.58
C GLN A 75 14.27 3.55 -7.67
N THR A 76 13.54 3.26 -6.59
CA THR A 76 12.48 2.23 -6.60
C THR A 76 11.37 2.59 -7.58
N ILE A 77 10.94 3.85 -7.64
CA ILE A 77 9.90 4.28 -8.59
C ILE A 77 10.39 4.14 -10.04
N ALA A 78 11.65 4.51 -10.31
CA ALA A 78 12.26 4.33 -11.64
C ALA A 78 12.32 2.86 -12.06
N GLU A 79 12.64 1.97 -11.13
CA GLU A 79 12.63 0.52 -11.36
C GLU A 79 11.22 -0.01 -11.67
N ILE A 80 10.20 0.46 -10.94
CA ILE A 80 8.80 0.09 -11.19
C ILE A 80 8.34 0.58 -12.58
N ALA A 81 8.65 1.83 -12.94
CA ALA A 81 8.33 2.38 -14.25
C ALA A 81 9.01 1.55 -15.36
N SER A 82 10.31 1.26 -15.20
CA SER A 82 11.07 0.46 -16.15
C SER A 82 10.53 -0.97 -16.30
N GLN A 83 10.06 -1.61 -15.23
CA GLN A 83 9.43 -2.93 -15.29
C GLN A 83 8.14 -2.94 -16.11
N ASN A 84 7.44 -1.81 -16.16
CA ASN A 84 6.23 -1.64 -16.97
C ASN A 84 6.54 -1.12 -18.39
N ASN A 85 7.81 -1.04 -18.77
CA ASN A 85 8.30 -0.46 -20.02
C ASN A 85 7.91 1.02 -20.19
N PHE A 86 7.77 1.75 -19.09
CA PHE A 86 7.51 3.17 -19.09
C PHE A 86 8.75 3.96 -18.69
N THR A 87 8.93 5.12 -19.30
CA THR A 87 9.75 6.20 -18.74
C THR A 87 9.05 6.78 -17.50
N ILE A 88 9.78 7.54 -16.68
CA ILE A 88 9.17 8.20 -15.51
C ILE A 88 8.06 9.17 -15.94
N GLU A 89 8.26 9.88 -17.05
CA GLU A 89 7.27 10.83 -17.59
C GLU A 89 6.00 10.11 -18.02
N GLU A 90 6.12 9.04 -18.82
CA GLU A 90 4.97 8.22 -19.25
C GLU A 90 4.27 7.54 -18.07
N PHE A 91 5.02 7.16 -17.04
CA PHE A 91 4.44 6.57 -15.83
C PHE A 91 3.61 7.58 -15.04
N ILE A 92 4.05 8.85 -14.97
CA ILE A 92 3.28 9.93 -14.33
C ILE A 92 2.00 10.19 -15.14
N ASP A 93 2.10 10.26 -16.47
CA ASP A 93 0.94 10.44 -17.34
C ASP A 93 -0.08 9.28 -17.20
N ASP A 94 0.39 8.03 -17.10
CA ASP A 94 -0.45 6.84 -16.87
C ASP A 94 -1.15 6.87 -15.50
N LEU A 95 -0.47 7.37 -14.45
CA LEU A 95 -1.09 7.57 -13.13
C LEU A 95 -2.20 8.63 -13.18
N ASP A 96 -1.94 9.77 -13.82
CA ASP A 96 -2.91 10.85 -13.98
C ASP A 96 -4.14 10.37 -14.78
N LEU A 97 -3.94 9.56 -15.83
CA LEU A 97 -5.02 8.93 -16.60
C LEU A 97 -5.88 7.98 -15.75
N LYS A 98 -5.29 7.33 -14.74
CA LYS A 98 -5.98 6.46 -13.78
C LYS A 98 -6.63 7.24 -12.63
N GLY A 99 -6.42 8.55 -12.56
CA GLY A 99 -6.90 9.40 -11.49
C GLY A 99 -6.11 9.26 -10.19
N GLU A 100 -4.90 8.72 -10.26
CA GLU A 100 -3.98 8.59 -9.12
C GLU A 100 -2.93 9.70 -9.17
N SER A 101 -2.71 10.41 -8.06
CA SER A 101 -1.73 11.49 -8.01
C SER A 101 -0.32 10.94 -7.78
N TYR A 102 0.68 11.40 -8.55
CA TYR A 102 2.08 11.00 -8.34
C TYR A 102 2.58 11.20 -6.88
N PRO A 103 2.30 12.32 -6.20
CA PRO A 103 2.54 12.46 -4.75
C PRO A 103 1.93 11.34 -3.89
N GLU A 104 0.68 10.96 -4.13
CA GLU A 104 0.00 9.91 -3.36
C GLU A 104 0.63 8.54 -3.62
N PHE A 105 0.93 8.25 -4.89
CA PHE A 105 1.66 7.04 -5.29
C PHE A 105 3.04 6.97 -4.62
N ARG A 106 3.79 8.09 -4.63
CA ARG A 106 5.10 8.20 -3.97
C ARG A 106 5.00 7.92 -2.47
N GLU A 107 3.98 8.45 -1.78
CA GLU A 107 3.73 8.13 -0.37
C GLU A 107 3.37 6.66 -0.16
N GLN A 108 2.60 6.06 -1.05
CA GLN A 108 2.26 4.64 -1.00
C GLN A 108 3.52 3.76 -1.12
N ILE A 109 4.39 4.02 -2.10
CA ILE A 109 5.65 3.28 -2.25
C ILE A 109 6.54 3.45 -1.02
N ARG A 110 6.59 4.65 -0.43
CA ARG A 110 7.34 4.87 0.82
C ARG A 110 6.82 3.98 1.95
N LYS A 111 5.50 3.87 2.13
CA LYS A 111 4.89 2.99 3.14
C LYS A 111 5.24 1.52 2.89
N GLU A 112 5.13 1.06 1.64
CA GLU A 112 5.48 -0.32 1.25
C GLU A 112 6.94 -0.65 1.55
N LEU A 113 7.88 0.26 1.25
CA LEU A 113 9.30 0.07 1.55
C LEU A 113 9.58 -0.02 3.05
N ILE A 114 8.91 0.80 3.87
CA ILE A 114 9.00 0.71 5.33
C ILE A 114 8.50 -0.65 5.81
N ILE A 115 7.33 -1.07 5.34
CA ILE A 115 6.72 -2.36 5.67
C ILE A 115 7.66 -3.52 5.30
N GLN A 116 8.21 -3.53 4.07
CA GLN A 116 9.15 -4.56 3.63
C GLN A 116 10.39 -4.63 4.54
N ARG A 117 10.94 -3.49 4.94
CA ARG A 117 12.09 -3.45 5.86
C ARG A 117 11.74 -3.97 7.24
N VAL A 118 10.56 -3.65 7.77
CA VAL A 118 10.07 -4.21 9.05
C VAL A 118 9.96 -5.73 8.97
N GLN A 119 9.41 -6.25 7.88
CA GLN A 119 9.27 -7.70 7.68
C GLN A 119 10.65 -8.39 7.58
N ARG A 120 11.59 -7.83 6.80
CA ARG A 120 12.97 -8.36 6.71
C ARG A 120 13.72 -8.29 8.04
N GLY A 121 13.55 -7.19 8.79
CA GLY A 121 14.18 -7.02 10.10
C GLY A 121 13.69 -8.02 11.15
N LYS A 122 12.43 -8.43 11.10
CA LYS A 122 11.89 -9.50 11.97
C LYS A 122 12.50 -10.87 11.66
N VAL A 123 12.75 -11.17 10.39
CA VAL A 123 13.32 -12.47 9.95
C VAL A 123 14.78 -12.63 10.41
N GLY A 124 15.53 -11.54 10.56
CA GLY A 124 16.91 -11.58 11.10
C GLY A 124 17.01 -11.80 12.62
N GLY A 125 15.90 -11.69 13.35
CA GLY A 125 15.85 -11.87 14.82
C GLY A 125 15.34 -13.24 15.28
N GLN A 126 15.06 -14.15 14.34
CA GLN A 126 14.67 -15.54 14.64
C GLN A 126 15.74 -16.50 14.12
N ILE A 127 16.91 -16.54 14.78
CA ILE A 127 17.86 -17.65 14.75
C ILE A 127 18.39 -17.84 16.17
#